data_AF-A0A7R9DY65-F1
#
_entry.id   AF-A0A7R9DY65-F1
#
_cell.length_a   1.000
_cell.length_b   1.000
_cell.length_c   1.000
_cell.angle_alpha   90.00
_cell.angle_beta   90.00
_cell.angle_gamma   90.00
#
_symmetry.space_group_name_H-M   'P 1'
#
loop_
_entity.id
_entity.type
_entity.pdbx_description
1 polymer ?
#
loop_
_entity_poly.entity_id
_entity_poly.type
_entity_poly.pdbx_seq_one_letter_code
_entity_poly.pdbx_strand_id
1 'polypeptide(L)'
;EVESQEVCVGDLVRVACDADVPCDIVLLASSEQDGKCYVTTANLDGETNLKTLLCPRILKSYSLPEQLTSLRAQVECEQPTPDLYKFFGKLEILVEPPDKRQESWGGTLRRHWNSFRSSVST
;
A
#
# COMPACT_ATOMS: atom_id res chain seq x y z
N GLU A 1 15.41 15.97 -6.35
CA GLU A 1 14.12 16.67 -6.18
C GLU A 1 13.44 16.71 -7.55
N VAL A 2 12.13 16.56 -7.58
CA VAL A 2 11.31 16.48 -8.80
C VAL A 2 10.18 17.50 -8.64
N GLU A 3 9.82 18.18 -9.73
CA GLU A 3 8.72 19.16 -9.72
C GLU A 3 7.38 18.45 -9.52
N SER A 4 6.45 19.04 -8.75
CA SER A 4 5.17 18.38 -8.45
C SER A 4 4.34 18.07 -9.70
N GLN A 5 4.51 18.85 -10.76
CA GLN A 5 3.85 18.65 -12.06
C GLN A 5 4.35 17.40 -12.81
N GLU A 6 5.50 16.85 -12.42
CA GLU A 6 6.08 15.64 -13.03
C GLU A 6 5.67 14.35 -12.28
N VAL A 7 5.03 14.46 -11.12
CA VAL A 7 4.58 13.30 -10.34
C VAL A 7 3.40 12.61 -11.03
N CYS A 8 3.56 11.32 -11.30
CA CYS A 8 2.57 10.48 -11.96
C CYS A 8 1.93 9.47 -11.01
N VAL A 9 0.71 9.02 -11.33
CA VAL A 9 0.03 7.96 -10.57
C VAL A 9 0.88 6.69 -10.61
N GLY A 10 1.18 6.15 -9.43
CA GLY A 10 2.02 4.96 -9.25
C GLY A 10 3.46 5.26 -8.86
N ASP A 11 3.88 6.53 -8.86
CA ASP A 11 5.20 6.92 -8.39
C ASP A 11 5.35 6.70 -6.88
N LEU A 12 6.54 6.24 -6.48
CA LEU A 12 6.94 6.19 -5.07
C LEU A 12 7.50 7.55 -4.65
N VAL A 13 6.74 8.27 -3.84
CA VAL A 13 7.10 9.60 -3.35
C VAL A 13 7.63 9.50 -1.91
N ARG A 14 8.83 10.02 -1.67
CA ARG A 14 9.37 10.22 -0.32
C ARG A 14 9.16 11.67 0.09
N VAL A 15 8.37 11.88 1.13
CA VAL A 15 8.13 13.20 1.71
C VAL A 15 9.05 13.40 2.92
N ALA A 16 9.74 14.53 2.97
CA ALA A 16 10.57 14.90 4.12
C ALA A 16 9.72 15.45 5.27
N CYS A 17 10.25 15.45 6.48
CA CYS A 17 9.60 16.12 7.61
C CYS A 17 9.42 17.61 7.30
N ASP A 18 8.28 18.17 7.72
CA ASP A 18 7.89 19.57 7.51
C ASP A 18 7.76 20.01 6.04
N ALA A 19 7.76 19.07 5.08
CA ALA A 19 7.51 19.36 3.67
C ALA A 19 6.03 19.23 3.31
N ASP A 20 5.58 20.06 2.37
CA ASP A 20 4.25 19.95 1.79
C ASP A 20 4.12 18.67 0.94
N VAL A 21 2.96 18.03 1.03
CA VAL A 21 2.63 16.86 0.21
C VAL A 21 2.18 17.34 -1.17
N PRO A 22 2.80 16.88 -2.28
CA PRO A 22 2.58 17.46 -3.61
C PRO A 22 1.24 17.10 -4.26
N CYS A 23 0.63 15.99 -3.83
CA CYS A 23 -0.62 15.45 -4.36
C CYS A 23 -1.25 14.48 -3.34
N ASP A 24 -2.42 13.92 -3.63
CA ASP A 24 -2.97 12.83 -2.82
C ASP A 24 -2.03 11.61 -2.88
N ILE A 25 -1.65 11.09 -1.70
CA ILE A 25 -0.74 9.93 -1.58
C ILE A 25 -1.32 8.88 -0.62
N VAL A 26 -0.95 7.63 -0.85
CA VAL A 26 -1.21 6.53 0.09
C VAL A 26 0.04 6.30 0.93
N LEU A 27 -0.09 6.43 2.26
CA LEU A 27 1.01 6.17 3.17
C LEU A 27 1.39 4.68 3.17
N LEU A 28 2.62 4.38 2.73
CA LEU A 28 3.14 3.00 2.68
C LEU A 28 4.05 2.69 3.86
N ALA A 29 4.95 3.61 4.20
CA ALA A 29 5.94 3.47 5.26
C ALA A 29 6.24 4.81 5.94
N SER A 30 6.81 4.75 7.13
CA SER A 30 7.26 5.89 7.92
C SER A 30 8.64 5.60 8.50
N SER A 31 9.41 6.66 8.76
CA SER A 31 10.69 6.58 9.48
C SER A 31 10.53 6.27 10.96
N GLU A 32 9.33 6.48 11.53
CA GLU A 32 9.05 6.14 12.92
C GLU A 32 8.92 4.61 13.12
N GLN A 33 9.51 4.09 14.20
CA GLN A 33 9.60 2.64 14.45
C GLN A 33 8.24 1.95 14.59
N ASP A 34 7.21 2.67 15.01
CA ASP A 34 5.85 2.14 15.16
C ASP A 34 4.98 2.29 13.90
N GLY A 35 5.54 2.88 12.83
CA GLY A 35 4.86 3.16 11.58
C GLY A 35 3.89 4.33 11.65
N LYS A 36 4.03 5.23 12.62
CA LYS A 36 3.23 6.46 12.71
C LYS A 36 3.73 7.54 11.78
N CYS A 37 2.82 8.33 11.26
CA CYS A 37 3.08 9.57 10.55
C CYS A 37 2.15 10.65 11.11
N TYR A 38 2.59 11.90 11.15
CA TYR A 38 1.82 13.02 11.65
C TYR A 38 1.60 14.01 10.53
N VAL A 39 0.35 14.38 10.29
CA VAL A 39 -0.03 15.31 9.23
C VAL A 39 -0.96 16.39 9.79
N THR A 40 -0.83 17.61 9.28
CA THR A 40 -1.80 18.69 9.50
C THR A 40 -2.47 19.02 8.17
N THR A 41 -3.75 19.37 8.23
CA THR A 41 -4.52 19.83 7.06
C THR A 41 -4.75 21.35 7.09
N ALA A 42 -3.99 22.10 7.90
CA ALA A 42 -4.15 23.55 8.07
C ALA A 42 -4.19 24.33 6.75
N ASN A 43 -3.43 23.90 5.73
CA ASN A 43 -3.41 24.53 4.41
C ASN A 43 -4.66 24.24 3.55
N LEU A 44 -5.47 23.23 3.90
CA LEU A 44 -6.69 22.84 3.19
C LEU A 44 -7.96 23.32 3.88
N ASP A 45 -8.06 23.13 5.20
CA ASP A 45 -9.29 23.36 5.98
C ASP A 45 -9.08 24.23 7.23
N GLY A 46 -7.84 24.64 7.51
CA GLY A 46 -7.50 25.44 8.70
C GLY A 46 -7.33 24.62 10.00
N GLU A 47 -7.39 23.29 9.95
CA GLU A 47 -7.17 22.45 11.13
C GLU A 47 -5.68 22.41 11.54
N THR A 48 -5.37 23.01 12.69
CA THR A 48 -4.00 23.09 13.22
C THR A 48 -3.56 21.86 14.02
N ASN A 49 -4.49 20.96 14.34
CA ASN A 49 -4.17 19.74 15.06
C ASN A 49 -3.45 18.74 14.16
N LEU A 50 -2.45 18.06 14.71
CA LEU A 50 -1.81 16.93 14.04
C LEU A 50 -2.69 15.69 14.10
N LYS A 51 -3.04 15.16 12.94
CA LYS A 51 -3.67 13.85 12.77
C LYS A 51 -2.57 12.79 12.74
N THR A 52 -2.76 11.72 13.52
CA THR A 52 -1.86 10.56 13.49
C THR A 52 -2.36 9.56 12.45
N LEU A 53 -1.53 9.27 11.46
CA LEU A 53 -1.73 8.22 10.47
C LEU A 53 -0.86 7.00 10.81
N LEU A 54 -1.31 5.82 10.41
CA LEU A 54 -0.59 4.57 10.61
C LEU A 54 -0.34 3.89 9.28
N CYS A 55 0.89 3.44 9.07
CA CYS A 55 1.23 2.62 7.91
C CYS A 55 0.41 1.31 7.91
N PRO A 56 0.01 0.81 6.74
CA PRO A 56 -0.67 -0.48 6.62
C PRO A 56 0.13 -1.58 7.32
N ARG A 57 -0.53 -2.36 8.20
CA ARG A 57 0.16 -3.40 9.00
C ARG A 57 0.90 -4.42 8.13
N ILE A 58 0.36 -4.71 6.94
CA ILE A 58 0.95 -5.64 5.98
C ILE A 58 2.29 -5.14 5.41
N LEU A 59 2.54 -3.83 5.47
CA LEU A 59 3.77 -3.19 4.99
C LEU A 59 4.81 -2.94 6.11
N LYS A 60 4.53 -3.29 7.37
CA LYS A 60 5.47 -3.03 8.49
C LYS A 60 6.86 -3.66 8.30
N SER A 61 6.96 -4.75 7.55
CA SER A 61 8.23 -5.41 7.24
C SER A 61 9.04 -4.72 6.12
N TYR A 62 8.47 -3.71 5.47
CA TYR A 62 9.08 -2.93 4.38
C TYR A 62 9.53 -1.57 4.92
N SER A 63 10.49 -1.58 5.84
CA SER A 63 11.00 -0.36 6.49
C SER A 63 12.07 0.36 5.67
N LEU A 64 12.64 -0.30 4.67
CA LEU A 64 13.67 0.25 3.81
C LEU A 64 13.10 0.63 2.43
N PRO A 65 13.48 1.79 1.85
CA PRO A 65 13.05 2.19 0.51
C PRO A 65 13.30 1.15 -0.57
N GLU A 66 14.40 0.40 -0.47
CA GLU A 66 14.77 -0.66 -1.40
C GLU A 66 13.73 -1.79 -1.41
N GLN A 67 13.17 -2.13 -0.23
CA GLN A 67 12.14 -3.16 -0.11
C GLN A 67 10.84 -2.71 -0.77
N LEU A 68 10.45 -1.44 -0.59
CA LEU A 68 9.26 -0.87 -1.23
C LEU A 68 9.41 -0.80 -2.76
N THR A 69 10.61 -0.55 -3.26
CA THR A 69 10.89 -0.53 -4.71
C THR A 69 10.73 -1.92 -5.33
N SER A 70 11.04 -2.97 -4.57
CA SER A 70 10.85 -4.37 -4.99
C SER A 70 9.42 -4.88 -4.80
N LEU A 71 8.58 -4.17 -4.04
CA LEU A 71 7.21 -4.57 -3.74
C LEU A 71 6.38 -4.57 -5.02
N ARG A 72 5.71 -5.69 -5.28
CA ARG A 72 4.64 -5.79 -6.26
C ARG A 72 3.33 -5.67 -5.52
N ALA A 73 2.61 -4.58 -5.73
CA ALA A 73 1.33 -4.33 -5.11
C ALA A 73 0.42 -3.55 -6.05
N GLN A 74 -0.88 -3.64 -5.80
CA GLN A 74 -1.92 -2.90 -6.49
C GLN A 74 -2.77 -2.15 -5.47
N VAL A 75 -3.13 -0.92 -5.80
CA VAL A 75 -4.10 -0.13 -5.04
C VAL A 75 -5.32 0.09 -5.92
N GLU A 76 -6.48 -0.33 -5.42
CA GLU A 76 -7.79 0.00 -5.99
C GLU A 76 -8.44 1.04 -5.09
N CYS A 77 -9.04 2.08 -5.64
CA CYS A 77 -9.71 3.12 -4.86
C CYS A 77 -10.93 3.68 -5.58
N GLU A 78 -11.75 4.42 -4.85
CA GLU A 78 -12.93 5.09 -5.38
C GLU A 78 -12.59 6.22 -6.38
N GLN A 79 -13.60 6.70 -7.10
CA GLN A 79 -13.43 7.91 -7.92
C GLN A 79 -13.19 9.14 -7.04
N PRO A 80 -12.45 10.16 -7.51
CA PRO A 80 -12.21 11.37 -6.75
C PRO A 80 -13.51 11.99 -6.23
N THR A 81 -13.56 12.27 -4.93
CA THR A 81 -14.69 12.92 -4.27
C THR A 81 -14.22 14.22 -3.60
N PRO A 82 -15.10 15.22 -3.42
CA PRO A 82 -14.75 16.42 -2.69
C PRO A 82 -14.72 16.23 -1.15
N ASP A 83 -15.00 15.03 -0.63
CA ASP A 83 -14.97 14.75 0.80
C ASP A 83 -13.53 14.54 1.28
N LEU A 84 -12.99 15.55 1.97
CA LEU A 84 -11.60 15.54 2.48
C LEU A 84 -11.36 14.55 3.62
N TYR A 85 -12.42 14.02 4.24
CA TYR A 85 -12.31 13.19 5.44
C TYR A 85 -12.53 11.70 5.17
N LYS A 86 -12.87 11.34 3.92
CA LYS A 86 -13.25 10.00 3.54
C LYS A 86 -12.48 9.53 2.31
N PHE A 87 -11.83 8.39 2.46
CA PHE A 87 -11.18 7.69 1.37
C PHE A 87 -11.37 6.19 1.53
N PHE A 88 -11.83 5.53 0.47
CA PHE A 88 -11.89 4.09 0.36
C PHE A 88 -10.92 3.57 -0.68
N GLY A 89 -10.04 2.70 -0.22
CA GLY A 89 -9.14 1.94 -1.07
C GLY A 89 -8.81 0.58 -0.50
N LYS A 90 -8.34 -0.29 -1.38
CA LYS A 90 -7.85 -1.64 -1.10
C LYS A 90 -6.43 -1.74 -1.62
N LEU A 91 -5.50 -2.08 -0.72
CA LEU A 91 -4.13 -2.42 -1.06
C LEU A 91 -3.98 -3.95 -1.10
N GLU A 92 -3.47 -4.47 -2.21
CA GLU A 92 -3.21 -5.88 -2.42
C GLU A 92 -1.74 -6.12 -2.76
N ILE A 93 -1.05 -6.96 -1.98
CA ILE A 93 0.33 -7.37 -2.27
C ILE A 93 0.29 -8.58 -3.20
N LEU A 94 0.92 -8.44 -4.36
CA LEU A 94 1.04 -9.48 -5.36
C LEU A 94 2.21 -10.37 -4.96
N VAL A 95 1.90 -11.50 -4.31
CA VAL A 95 2.91 -12.53 -4.01
C VAL A 95 3.10 -13.35 -5.28
N GLU A 96 4.30 -13.29 -5.88
CA GLU A 96 4.63 -14.23 -6.94
C GLU A 96 4.56 -15.66 -6.36
N PRO A 97 3.84 -16.59 -7.00
CA PRO A 97 3.83 -17.97 -6.55
C PRO A 97 5.28 -18.47 -6.55
N PRO A 98 5.71 -19.24 -5.52
CA PRO A 98 7.04 -19.81 -5.50
C PRO A 98 7.29 -20.58 -6.81
N ASP A 99 8.47 -20.35 -7.42
CA ASP A 99 8.87 -20.91 -8.71
C ASP A 99 8.52 -22.42 -8.76
N LYS A 100 7.67 -22.81 -9.71
CA LYS A 100 7.20 -24.21 -9.89
C LYS A 100 8.33 -25.18 -10.31
N ARG A 101 9.60 -24.75 -10.31
CA ARG A 101 10.77 -25.55 -10.71
C ARG A 101 11.47 -26.32 -9.58
N GLN A 102 10.91 -26.37 -8.37
CA GLN A 102 11.36 -27.30 -7.33
C GLN A 102 10.21 -28.11 -6.72
N GLU A 103 9.54 -28.92 -7.53
CA GLU A 103 8.80 -30.09 -7.03
C GLU A 103 9.32 -31.35 -7.73
N SER A 104 10.43 -31.88 -7.23
CA SER A 104 10.82 -33.27 -7.43
C SER A 104 11.08 -33.92 -6.08
N TRP A 105 10.02 -34.08 -5.28
CA TRP A 105 9.99 -35.10 -4.22
C TRP A 105 8.58 -35.68 -4.15
N GLY A 106 8.47 -36.97 -4.45
CA GLY A 106 7.22 -37.71 -4.34
C GLY A 106 6.71 -37.70 -2.90
N GLY A 107 5.44 -37.36 -2.72
CA GLY A 107 4.78 -37.40 -1.42
C GLY A 107 3.50 -36.58 -1.36
N THR A 108 2.39 -37.15 -1.82
CA THR A 108 1.05 -36.58 -1.65
C THR A 108 0.69 -36.49 -0.17
N LEU A 109 0.63 -35.28 0.41
CA LEU A 109 -0.07 -35.04 1.67
C LEU A 109 -1.43 -34.37 1.38
N ARG A 110 -2.45 -35.20 1.13
CA ARG A 110 -3.85 -34.76 1.11
C ARG A 110 -4.30 -34.45 2.54
N ARG A 111 -4.48 -33.17 2.88
CA ARG A 111 -5.39 -32.78 3.96
C ARG A 111 -6.73 -32.34 3.35
N HIS A 112 -7.77 -33.08 3.70
CA HIS A 112 -9.17 -32.78 3.41
C HIS A 112 -9.53 -31.34 3.81
N TRP A 113 -10.15 -30.60 2.90
CA TRP A 113 -11.25 -29.68 3.22
C TRP A 113 -12.32 -29.78 2.14
N ASN A 114 -13.57 -29.72 2.58
CA ASN A 114 -14.76 -30.19 1.88
C ASN A 114 -15.07 -29.43 0.57
N SER A 115 -15.55 -30.23 -0.38
CA SER A 115 -16.23 -29.91 -1.63
C SER A 115 -16.97 -28.58 -1.67
N PHE A 116 -16.63 -27.73 -2.65
CA PHE A 116 -17.63 -27.15 -3.55
C PHE A 116 -17.04 -27.06 -4.95
N ARG A 117 -17.50 -27.95 -5.83
CA ARG A 117 -17.24 -27.91 -7.27
C ARG A 117 -18.54 -27.43 -7.92
N SER A 118 -18.53 -26.23 -8.48
CA SER A 118 -19.42 -25.88 -9.58
C SER A 118 -18.60 -25.09 -10.57
N SER A 119 -18.16 -25.78 -11.61
CA SER A 119 -17.62 -25.18 -12.83
C SER A 119 -18.77 -24.58 -13.63
N VAL A 120 -18.55 -23.40 -14.25
CA VAL A 120 -18.90 -23.17 -15.66
C VAL A 120 -17.86 -22.20 -16.24
N SER A 121 -17.38 -22.57 -17.42
CA SER A 121 -16.49 -21.88 -18.34
C SER A 121 -17.27 -21.18 -19.45
N THR A 122 -16.87 -19.97 -19.83
CA THR A 122 -16.39 -19.58 -21.18
C THR A 122 -15.52 -18.34 -20.99
#